data_AF-A0A517XZL2-F1
#
_entry.id   AF-A0A517XZL2-F1
#
_cell.length_a   1.000
_cell.length_b   1.000
_cell.length_c   1.000
_cell.angle_alpha   90.00
_cell.angle_beta   90.00
_cell.angle_gamma   90.00
#
_symmetry.space_group_name_H-M   'P 1'
#
loop_
_entity.id
_entity.type
_entity.pdbx_description
1 polymer ?
#
loop_
_entity_poly.entity_id
_entity_poly.type
_entity_poly.pdbx_seq_one_letter_code
_entity_poly.pdbx_strand_id
1 'polypeptide(L)'
;MPRAALLFLLTIPVAASAPVAAQPKQPDKKKDTPKVLYAAPLVATPGARQKLTLRGKHLDAVKEVTASDGTAVKVLGAKKAAAPNNYPADRVGDTEVEVELTLPKGAKPGVSLAPAGGGPYTLLIPDELPAVAEKEPNDGYDAAQPLTPPCAVVGVIHQEKNPDVFRVAGKAGQKLRAEVQAARFGSPLDGILTVVDENRRFVAANDDAGASRDPAVVVTLPRDGVYFLSLIDAHDMGGAGFGYRLVVRLE
;
A
#
# COMPACT_ATOMS: atom_id res chain seq x y z
N MET A 1 -46.43 -74.32 52.39
CA MET A 1 -45.33 -75.17 51.84
C MET A 1 -45.90 -75.90 50.63
N PRO A 2 -45.29 -75.87 49.42
CA PRO A 2 -43.88 -76.15 49.15
C PRO A 2 -43.18 -75.16 48.19
N ARG A 3 -41.87 -75.37 48.04
CA ARG A 3 -40.92 -74.70 47.14
C ARG A 3 -41.18 -75.08 45.67
N ALA A 4 -41.10 -74.11 44.76
CA ALA A 4 -40.93 -74.35 43.33
C ALA A 4 -39.71 -73.56 42.84
N ALA A 5 -38.74 -74.30 42.30
CA ALA A 5 -37.53 -73.77 41.67
C ALA A 5 -37.89 -73.15 40.32
N LEU A 6 -37.32 -71.98 40.00
CA LEU A 6 -37.36 -71.42 38.66
C LEU A 6 -35.95 -71.15 38.15
N LEU A 7 -35.73 -71.72 36.97
CA LEU A 7 -34.50 -71.85 36.20
C LEU A 7 -33.95 -70.46 35.80
N PHE A 8 -32.69 -70.17 36.11
CA PHE A 8 -31.98 -69.00 35.60
C PHE A 8 -31.53 -69.25 34.15
N LEU A 9 -32.14 -68.57 33.20
CA LEU A 9 -31.62 -68.43 31.84
C LEU A 9 -30.73 -67.18 31.79
N LEU A 10 -29.42 -67.40 31.76
CA LEU A 10 -28.39 -66.37 31.63
C LEU A 10 -28.31 -65.91 30.17
N THR A 11 -28.90 -64.76 29.84
CA THR A 11 -28.66 -64.09 28.55
C THR A 11 -27.39 -63.25 28.67
N ILE A 12 -26.32 -63.65 27.97
CA ILE A 12 -25.10 -62.84 27.85
C ILE A 12 -25.33 -61.78 26.77
N PRO A 13 -25.26 -60.47 27.06
CA PRO A 13 -25.29 -59.46 26.02
C PRO A 13 -23.94 -59.44 25.30
N VAL A 14 -23.96 -59.64 23.99
CA VAL A 14 -22.80 -59.38 23.12
C VAL A 14 -22.71 -57.87 22.95
N ALA A 15 -21.67 -57.25 23.54
CA ALA A 15 -21.37 -55.85 23.32
C ALA A 15 -20.74 -55.68 21.92
N ALA A 16 -21.49 -55.11 20.98
CA ALA A 16 -20.96 -54.67 19.71
C ALA A 16 -20.11 -53.40 19.94
N SER A 17 -18.80 -53.50 19.72
CA SER A 17 -17.89 -52.36 19.69
C SER A 17 -18.15 -51.53 18.43
N ALA A 18 -18.82 -50.39 18.57
CA ALA A 18 -18.88 -49.40 17.50
C ALA A 18 -17.49 -48.77 17.31
N PRO A 19 -17.01 -48.59 16.06
CA PRO A 19 -15.74 -47.91 15.82
C PRO A 19 -15.84 -46.46 16.28
N VAL A 20 -14.85 -46.02 17.07
CA VAL A 20 -14.69 -44.62 17.46
C VAL A 20 -14.52 -43.80 16.18
N ALA A 21 -15.52 -43.01 15.82
CA ALA A 21 -15.41 -42.04 14.75
C ALA A 21 -14.33 -41.02 15.14
N ALA A 22 -13.25 -40.94 14.36
CA ALA A 22 -12.23 -39.92 14.54
C ALA A 22 -12.87 -38.54 14.44
N GLN A 23 -12.78 -37.74 15.49
CA GLN A 23 -13.15 -36.32 15.42
C GLN A 23 -12.32 -35.65 14.31
N PRO A 24 -12.95 -34.90 13.39
CA PRO A 24 -12.21 -34.17 12.37
C PRO A 24 -11.24 -33.21 13.06
N LYS A 25 -9.95 -33.30 12.73
CA LYS A 25 -8.93 -32.36 13.18
C LYS A 25 -9.41 -30.95 12.87
N GLN A 26 -9.49 -30.11 13.91
CA GLN A 26 -9.72 -28.68 13.77
C GLN A 26 -8.71 -28.14 12.75
N PRO A 27 -9.11 -27.35 11.73
CA PRO A 27 -8.18 -26.83 10.75
C PRO A 27 -7.09 -26.06 11.48
N ASP A 28 -5.82 -26.36 11.19
CA ASP A 28 -4.68 -25.69 11.79
C ASP A 28 -4.89 -24.18 11.72
N LYS A 29 -4.85 -23.49 12.88
CA LYS A 29 -4.82 -22.03 12.92
C LYS A 29 -3.66 -21.59 12.02
N LYS A 30 -3.98 -20.98 10.88
CA LYS A 30 -3.01 -20.45 9.93
C LYS A 30 -2.05 -19.58 10.73
N LYS A 31 -0.78 -19.98 10.83
CA LYS A 31 0.23 -19.23 11.59
C LYS A 31 0.24 -17.80 11.07
N ASP A 32 0.06 -16.84 11.96
CA ASP A 32 0.15 -15.43 11.64
C ASP A 32 1.56 -15.11 11.12
N THR A 33 1.68 -14.89 9.82
CA THR A 33 2.96 -14.64 9.15
C THR A 33 3.22 -13.13 9.05
N PRO A 34 4.47 -12.67 9.27
CA PRO A 34 4.88 -11.30 8.99
C PRO A 34 4.46 -10.86 7.59
N LYS A 35 3.76 -9.72 7.49
CA LYS A 35 3.30 -9.16 6.23
C LYS A 35 3.57 -7.67 6.21
N VAL A 36 4.44 -7.24 5.30
CA VAL A 36 4.59 -5.82 4.97
C VAL A 36 3.41 -5.41 4.08
N LEU A 37 2.77 -4.30 4.44
CA LEU A 37 1.71 -3.68 3.66
C LEU A 37 2.27 -2.54 2.82
N TYR A 38 3.11 -1.68 3.40
CA TYR A 38 3.77 -0.59 2.68
C TYR A 38 5.10 -0.19 3.34
N ALA A 39 5.88 0.61 2.62
CA ALA A 39 7.07 1.31 3.11
C ALA A 39 6.82 2.81 3.23
N ALA A 40 7.42 3.45 4.23
CA ALA A 40 7.45 4.90 4.38
C ALA A 40 8.91 5.37 4.57
N PRO A 41 9.44 6.30 3.75
CA PRO A 41 8.84 6.86 2.53
C PRO A 41 8.43 5.78 1.51
N LEU A 42 7.41 6.07 0.69
CA LEU A 42 6.90 5.10 -0.30
C LEU A 42 7.95 4.77 -1.37
N VAL A 43 8.69 5.79 -1.81
CA VAL A 43 9.70 5.69 -2.85
C VAL A 43 11.07 5.42 -2.24
N ALA A 44 11.71 4.33 -2.65
CA ALA A 44 13.07 4.00 -2.26
C ALA A 44 14.08 4.52 -3.30
N THR A 45 14.95 5.46 -2.93
CA THR A 45 15.86 6.15 -3.86
C THR A 45 17.18 5.40 -4.05
N PRO A 46 17.56 5.01 -5.28
CA PRO A 46 18.85 4.39 -5.56
C PRO A 46 20.07 5.23 -5.15
N GLY A 47 21.15 4.57 -4.72
CA GLY A 47 22.46 5.18 -4.52
C GLY A 47 22.66 5.95 -3.22
N ALA A 48 21.60 6.18 -2.44
CA ALA A 48 21.66 6.84 -1.15
C ALA A 48 21.35 5.86 0.00
N ARG A 49 22.08 6.01 1.10
CA ARG A 49 21.75 5.33 2.36
C ARG A 49 20.45 5.94 2.90
N GLN A 50 19.46 5.10 3.17
CA GLN A 50 18.14 5.55 3.60
C GLN A 50 17.55 4.63 4.65
N LYS A 51 16.60 5.18 5.41
CA LYS A 51 15.75 4.43 6.33
C LYS A 51 14.38 4.27 5.72
N LEU A 52 13.81 3.08 5.82
CA LEU A 52 12.43 2.79 5.48
C LEU A 52 11.73 2.22 6.72
N THR A 53 10.54 2.73 7.02
CA THR A 53 9.61 2.09 7.94
C THR A 53 8.74 1.14 7.14
N LEU A 54 8.89 -0.16 7.34
CA LEU A 54 7.99 -1.17 6.76
C LEU A 54 6.84 -1.39 7.73
N ARG A 55 5.62 -1.06 7.32
CA ARG A 55 4.44 -1.18 8.18
C ARG A 55 3.53 -2.30 7.70
N GLY A 56 2.89 -3.00 8.63
CA GLY A 56 1.98 -4.09 8.32
C GLY A 56 1.57 -4.91 9.53
N LYS A 57 1.51 -6.23 9.37
CA LYS A 57 1.00 -7.17 10.39
C LYS A 57 2.09 -8.12 10.85
N HIS A 58 2.12 -8.41 12.15
CA HIS A 58 3.06 -9.34 12.78
C HIS A 58 4.54 -9.04 12.50
N LEU A 59 4.90 -7.76 12.40
CA LEU A 59 6.27 -7.29 12.16
C LEU A 59 7.05 -7.03 13.47
N ASP A 60 6.37 -6.95 14.61
CA ASP A 60 6.92 -6.49 15.91
C ASP A 60 7.98 -7.43 16.52
N ALA A 61 8.11 -8.65 16.01
CA ALA A 61 9.14 -9.61 16.40
C ALA A 61 10.16 -9.90 15.28
N VAL A 62 10.09 -9.21 14.13
CA VAL A 62 11.00 -9.43 12.99
C VAL A 62 12.41 -8.93 13.33
N LYS A 63 13.41 -9.79 13.15
CA LYS A 63 14.83 -9.48 13.37
C LYS A 63 15.66 -9.43 12.09
N GLU A 64 15.10 -9.90 10.98
CA GLU A 64 15.78 -10.01 9.70
C GLU A 64 14.81 -9.67 8.57
N VAL A 65 15.31 -8.88 7.61
CA VAL A 65 14.66 -8.56 6.35
C VAL A 65 15.69 -8.75 5.26
N THR A 66 15.32 -9.39 4.15
CA THR A 66 16.22 -9.62 3.00
C THR A 66 15.72 -8.85 1.79
N ALA A 67 16.64 -8.45 0.90
CA ALA A 67 16.31 -7.88 -0.40
C ALA A 67 16.54 -8.90 -1.52
N SER A 68 15.62 -8.94 -2.49
CA SER A 68 15.67 -9.91 -3.60
C SER A 68 16.87 -9.75 -4.53
N ASP A 69 17.50 -8.59 -4.55
CA ASP A 69 18.68 -8.27 -5.36
C ASP A 69 20.00 -8.46 -4.59
N GLY A 70 19.95 -8.97 -3.35
CA GLY A 70 21.10 -9.14 -2.49
C GLY A 70 21.56 -7.86 -1.78
N THR A 71 20.82 -6.74 -1.90
CA THR A 71 21.09 -5.53 -1.11
C THR A 71 21.10 -5.86 0.38
N ALA A 72 22.15 -5.43 1.09
CA ALA A 72 22.21 -5.58 2.53
C ALA A 72 21.15 -4.69 3.20
N VAL A 73 20.33 -5.30 4.06
CA VAL A 73 19.28 -4.61 4.83
C VAL A 73 19.59 -4.76 6.31
N LYS A 74 19.74 -3.65 7.01
CA LYS A 74 19.96 -3.61 8.45
C LYS A 74 18.63 -3.31 9.15
N VAL A 75 18.14 -4.26 9.95
CA VAL A 75 17.00 -4.02 10.83
C VAL A 75 17.44 -3.14 12.00
N LEU A 76 16.76 -2.01 12.20
CA LEU A 76 17.05 -1.05 13.27
C LEU A 76 16.16 -1.25 14.49
N GLY A 77 14.93 -1.73 14.30
CA GLY A 77 14.02 -2.07 15.38
C GLY A 77 12.64 -2.46 14.87
N ALA A 78 11.93 -3.24 15.66
CA ALA A 78 10.56 -3.66 15.38
C ALA A 78 9.68 -3.37 16.59
N LYS A 79 8.44 -2.94 16.36
CA LYS A 79 7.50 -2.60 17.44
C LYS A 79 6.05 -2.70 16.98
N LYS A 80 5.14 -2.74 17.96
CA LYS A 80 3.73 -2.47 17.73
C LYS A 80 3.54 -0.98 17.40
N ALA A 81 2.65 -0.69 16.47
CA ALA A 81 2.29 0.65 16.06
C ALA A 81 0.82 0.65 15.68
N ALA A 82 -0.05 1.06 16.62
CA ALA A 82 -1.49 1.06 16.40
C ALA A 82 -1.86 1.85 15.14
N ALA A 83 -2.87 1.37 14.41
CA ALA A 83 -3.48 2.12 13.32
C ALA A 83 -3.99 3.48 13.85
N PRO A 84 -3.74 4.60 13.16
CA PRO A 84 -4.37 5.87 13.50
C PRO A 84 -5.89 5.74 13.53
N ASN A 85 -6.53 6.50 14.42
CA ASN A 85 -7.99 6.56 14.48
C ASN A 85 -8.52 7.00 13.10
N ASN A 86 -9.61 6.38 12.64
CA ASN A 86 -10.24 6.56 11.32
C ASN A 86 -9.55 5.85 10.14
N TYR A 87 -8.40 5.17 10.34
CA TYR A 87 -7.76 4.45 9.25
C TYR A 87 -8.23 2.99 9.20
N PRO A 88 -8.42 2.42 8.00
CA PRO A 88 -8.72 0.99 7.85
C PRO A 88 -7.52 0.15 8.31
N ALA A 89 -7.65 -0.47 9.48
CA ALA A 89 -6.57 -1.22 10.15
C ALA A 89 -6.02 -2.38 9.29
N ASP A 90 -6.83 -2.94 8.40
CA ASP A 90 -6.43 -3.96 7.45
C ASP A 90 -5.50 -3.44 6.35
N ARG A 91 -5.61 -2.16 5.97
CA ARG A 91 -4.74 -1.48 4.98
C ARG A 91 -3.46 -0.94 5.61
N VAL A 92 -3.51 -0.48 6.86
CA VAL A 92 -2.34 0.16 7.49
C VAL A 92 -1.55 -0.73 8.45
N GLY A 93 -2.17 -1.79 8.95
CA GLY A 93 -1.55 -2.67 9.93
C GLY A 93 -1.33 -2.02 11.30
N ASP A 94 -0.81 -2.83 12.22
CA ASP A 94 -0.68 -2.55 13.65
C ASP A 94 0.76 -2.77 14.19
N THR A 95 1.70 -3.03 13.29
CA THR A 95 3.11 -3.28 13.60
C THR A 95 4.02 -2.65 12.54
N GLU A 96 5.25 -2.31 12.93
CA GLU A 96 6.26 -1.79 12.01
C GLU A 96 7.66 -2.29 12.33
N VAL A 97 8.50 -2.36 11.30
CA VAL A 97 9.94 -2.61 11.39
C VAL A 97 10.69 -1.51 10.64
N GLU A 98 11.60 -0.83 11.33
CA GLU A 98 12.50 0.16 10.72
C GLU A 98 13.73 -0.57 10.16
N VAL A 99 14.02 -0.33 8.89
CA VAL A 99 15.19 -0.88 8.19
C VAL A 99 16.04 0.24 7.61
N GLU A 100 17.32 -0.02 7.46
CA GLU A 100 18.28 0.83 6.78
C GLU A 100 18.95 0.05 5.66
N LEU A 101 19.05 0.68 4.49
CA LEU A 101 19.65 0.08 3.30
C LEU A 101 20.23 1.14 2.37
N THR A 102 21.08 0.69 1.45
CA THR A 102 21.59 1.51 0.33
C THR A 102 21.37 0.71 -0.94
N LEU A 103 20.32 1.05 -1.70
CA LEU A 103 20.11 0.44 -3.01
C LEU A 103 21.28 0.77 -3.95
N PRO A 104 21.71 -0.16 -4.82
CA PRO A 104 22.69 0.14 -5.87
C PRO A 104 22.24 1.34 -6.71
N LYS A 105 23.17 2.21 -7.14
CA LYS A 105 22.85 3.39 -7.98
C LYS A 105 22.04 3.05 -9.24
N GLY A 106 22.27 1.87 -9.81
CA GLY A 106 21.56 1.38 -11.00
C GLY A 106 20.36 0.48 -10.70
N ALA A 107 19.88 0.43 -9.46
CA ALA A 107 18.72 -0.39 -9.09
C ALA A 107 17.51 -0.01 -9.95
N LYS A 108 16.85 -1.03 -10.51
CA LYS A 108 15.67 -0.88 -11.36
C LYS A 108 14.41 -1.34 -10.59
N PRO A 109 13.20 -0.93 -11.03
CA PRO A 109 11.96 -1.44 -10.47
C PRO A 109 11.93 -2.98 -10.42
N GLY A 110 11.37 -3.54 -9.34
CA GLY A 110 11.24 -4.99 -9.13
C GLY A 110 11.98 -5.56 -7.93
N VAL A 111 12.82 -4.77 -7.25
CA VAL A 111 13.44 -5.17 -5.98
C VAL A 111 12.36 -5.33 -4.91
N SER A 112 12.37 -6.45 -4.19
CA SER A 112 11.45 -6.73 -3.10
C SER A 112 12.18 -6.92 -1.79
N LEU A 113 11.54 -6.51 -0.69
CA LEU A 113 11.97 -6.83 0.68
C LEU A 113 11.09 -7.94 1.25
N ALA A 114 11.69 -8.87 1.99
CA ALA A 114 10.95 -9.93 2.68
C ALA A 114 11.40 -10.03 4.15
N PRO A 115 10.51 -9.82 5.13
CA PRO A 115 10.81 -10.14 6.52
C PRO A 115 10.93 -11.66 6.69
N ALA A 116 11.78 -12.12 7.60
CA ALA A 116 11.94 -13.55 7.89
C ALA A 116 10.59 -14.21 8.24
N GLY A 117 10.23 -15.28 7.51
CA GLY A 117 8.96 -15.99 7.66
C GLY A 117 7.74 -15.29 7.04
N GLY A 118 7.94 -14.15 6.36
CA GLY A 118 6.92 -13.42 5.62
C GLY A 118 7.10 -13.49 4.10
N GLY A 119 6.13 -12.90 3.38
CA GLY A 119 6.16 -12.79 1.92
C GLY A 119 6.90 -11.54 1.40
N PRO A 120 7.21 -11.49 0.10
CA PRO A 120 7.88 -10.34 -0.50
C PRO A 120 6.95 -9.12 -0.59
N TYR A 121 7.53 -7.93 -0.42
CA TYR A 121 6.95 -6.63 -0.69
C TYR A 121 7.82 -5.89 -1.71
N THR A 122 7.24 -5.56 -2.86
CA THR A 122 7.96 -4.85 -3.93
C THR A 122 8.14 -3.38 -3.58
N LEU A 123 9.39 -2.91 -3.59
CA LEU A 123 9.71 -1.49 -3.41
C LEU A 123 9.28 -0.68 -4.63
N LEU A 124 8.77 0.53 -4.40
CA LEU A 124 8.65 1.54 -5.45
C LEU A 124 10.03 2.18 -5.64
N ILE A 125 10.74 1.75 -6.69
CA ILE A 125 11.99 2.37 -7.13
C ILE A 125 11.65 3.30 -8.31
N PRO A 126 12.05 4.58 -8.28
CA PRO A 126 11.72 5.51 -9.35
C PRO A 126 12.39 5.10 -10.66
N ASP A 127 11.71 5.38 -11.78
CA ASP A 127 12.30 5.32 -13.11
C ASP A 127 13.21 6.54 -13.37
N GLU A 128 13.67 6.72 -14.62
CA GLU A 128 14.61 7.78 -15.01
C GLU A 128 13.94 9.15 -15.27
N LEU A 129 12.65 9.31 -14.97
CA LEU A 129 12.00 10.62 -15.07
C LEU A 129 12.66 11.65 -14.13
N PRO A 130 12.75 12.93 -14.55
CA PRO A 130 13.16 14.01 -13.66
C PRO A 130 12.33 14.01 -12.38
N ALA A 131 13.00 13.77 -11.25
CA ALA A 131 12.37 13.80 -9.94
C ALA A 131 12.17 15.24 -9.49
N VAL A 132 10.96 15.55 -9.03
CA VAL A 132 10.59 16.83 -8.44
C VAL A 132 10.19 16.54 -6.99
N ALA A 133 10.84 17.21 -6.05
CA ALA A 133 10.39 17.16 -4.67
C ALA A 133 9.07 17.93 -4.54
N GLU A 134 8.12 17.35 -3.82
CA GLU A 134 6.96 18.09 -3.31
C GLU A 134 7.43 19.32 -2.51
N LYS A 135 6.71 20.43 -2.67
CA LYS A 135 6.93 21.65 -1.91
C LYS A 135 5.60 22.18 -1.36
N GLU A 136 5.51 22.19 -0.04
CA GLU A 136 4.39 22.76 0.70
C GLU A 136 4.53 24.27 0.98
N PRO A 137 3.42 25.00 1.15
CA PRO A 137 2.04 24.55 0.96
C PRO A 137 1.69 24.43 -0.54
N ASN A 138 0.92 23.41 -0.91
CA ASN A 138 0.33 23.25 -2.24
C ASN A 138 -1.16 22.88 -2.19
N ASP A 139 -1.80 23.14 -1.05
CA ASP A 139 -3.15 22.78 -0.56
C ASP A 139 -4.33 23.34 -1.37
N GLY A 140 -4.06 23.98 -2.50
CA GLY A 140 -5.06 24.73 -3.24
C GLY A 140 -4.52 25.39 -4.48
N TYR A 141 -5.44 25.83 -5.35
CA TYR A 141 -5.04 26.23 -6.69
C TYR A 141 -4.15 27.49 -6.78
N ASP A 142 -4.22 28.38 -5.80
CA ASP A 142 -3.38 29.59 -5.76
C ASP A 142 -1.95 29.25 -5.26
N ALA A 143 -1.81 28.17 -4.49
CA ALA A 143 -0.55 27.63 -4.01
C ALA A 143 0.02 26.52 -4.90
N ALA A 144 -0.71 26.11 -5.95
CA ALA A 144 -0.41 24.91 -6.74
C ALA A 144 1.05 24.86 -7.23
N GLN A 145 1.77 23.79 -6.96
CA GLN A 145 3.18 23.68 -7.32
C GLN A 145 3.37 23.59 -8.85
N PRO A 146 4.18 24.45 -9.48
CA PRO A 146 4.47 24.36 -10.91
C PRO A 146 5.32 23.14 -11.23
N LEU A 147 4.93 22.40 -12.27
CA LEU A 147 5.66 21.26 -12.81
C LEU A 147 6.07 21.51 -14.26
N THR A 148 7.21 20.93 -14.64
CA THR A 148 7.71 20.91 -16.02
C THR A 148 7.75 19.46 -16.52
N PRO A 149 6.71 18.99 -17.24
CA PRO A 149 6.69 17.64 -17.81
C PRO A 149 7.78 17.44 -18.90
N PRO A 150 8.29 16.21 -19.07
CA PRO A 150 7.98 15.01 -18.30
C PRO A 150 8.69 15.02 -16.94
N CYS A 151 7.97 14.68 -15.86
CA CYS A 151 8.52 14.64 -14.51
C CYS A 151 7.77 13.64 -13.62
N ALA A 152 8.34 13.37 -12.44
CA ALA A 152 7.67 12.64 -11.38
C ALA A 152 7.82 13.35 -10.05
N VAL A 153 6.71 13.60 -9.37
CA VAL A 153 6.68 14.14 -8.00
C VAL A 153 6.63 12.98 -7.02
N VAL A 154 7.43 13.04 -5.96
CA VAL A 154 7.29 12.17 -4.79
C VAL A 154 6.72 13.01 -3.66
N GLY A 155 5.58 12.61 -3.14
CA GLY A 155 4.88 13.36 -2.12
C GLY A 155 4.10 12.51 -1.13
N VAL A 156 3.44 13.19 -0.19
CA VAL A 156 2.62 12.60 0.87
C VAL A 156 1.40 13.50 1.08
N ILE A 157 0.19 12.95 1.05
CA ILE A 157 -0.98 13.71 1.50
C ILE A 157 -0.85 13.94 3.01
N HIS A 158 -0.41 15.12 3.40
CA HIS A 158 0.14 15.36 4.73
C HIS A 158 -0.94 15.42 5.83
N GLN A 159 -2.14 15.87 5.49
CA GLN A 159 -3.24 16.08 6.44
C GLN A 159 -4.59 15.68 5.84
N GLU A 160 -5.56 15.38 6.70
CA GLU A 160 -6.94 15.13 6.28
C GLU A 160 -7.53 16.34 5.54
N LYS A 161 -8.41 16.09 4.57
CA LYS A 161 -9.11 17.13 3.78
C LYS A 161 -8.16 18.12 3.07
N ASN A 162 -6.91 17.73 2.85
CA ASN A 162 -5.89 18.58 2.25
C ASN A 162 -5.45 18.00 0.91
N PRO A 163 -5.83 18.63 -0.23
CA PRO A 163 -5.42 18.18 -1.54
C PRO A 163 -4.04 18.72 -1.91
N ASP A 164 -3.20 17.87 -2.50
CA ASP A 164 -1.96 18.34 -3.13
C ASP A 164 -2.27 18.83 -4.54
N VAL A 165 -2.00 20.12 -4.81
CA VAL A 165 -2.32 20.72 -6.11
C VAL A 165 -1.05 21.08 -6.88
N PHE A 166 -0.99 20.62 -8.12
CA PHE A 166 0.07 20.91 -9.07
C PHE A 166 -0.47 21.68 -10.28
N ARG A 167 0.42 22.36 -11.02
CA ARG A 167 0.04 23.03 -12.27
C ARG A 167 1.05 22.79 -13.38
N VAL A 168 0.54 22.65 -14.61
CA VAL A 168 1.32 22.51 -15.84
C VAL A 168 0.81 23.48 -16.90
N ALA A 169 1.72 24.01 -17.72
CA ALA A 169 1.32 24.74 -18.92
C ALA A 169 1.20 23.76 -20.09
N GLY A 170 0.14 23.90 -20.89
CA GLY A 170 -0.09 23.06 -22.06
C GLY A 170 -0.79 23.79 -23.21
N LYS A 171 -0.78 23.15 -24.38
CA LYS A 171 -1.34 23.66 -25.63
C LYS A 171 -2.51 22.80 -26.11
N ALA A 172 -3.42 23.42 -26.86
CA ALA A 172 -4.53 22.74 -27.52
C ALA A 172 -4.02 21.55 -28.34
N GLY A 173 -4.67 20.40 -28.19
CA GLY A 173 -4.31 19.17 -28.90
C GLY A 173 -3.19 18.35 -28.27
N GLN A 174 -2.44 18.87 -27.29
CA GLN A 174 -1.48 18.05 -26.53
C GLN A 174 -2.22 17.03 -25.66
N LYS A 175 -1.61 15.88 -25.43
CA LYS A 175 -2.12 14.86 -24.52
C LYS A 175 -1.42 14.98 -23.16
N LEU A 176 -2.18 15.36 -22.15
CA LEU A 176 -1.75 15.30 -20.75
C LEU A 176 -2.00 13.88 -20.24
N ARG A 177 -0.95 13.21 -19.79
CA ARG A 177 -1.02 11.94 -19.06
C ARG A 177 -0.49 12.16 -17.65
N ALA A 178 -1.33 11.93 -16.65
CA ALA A 178 -0.93 11.96 -15.25
C ALA A 178 -1.37 10.68 -14.55
N GLU A 179 -0.46 10.03 -13.82
CA GLU A 179 -0.69 8.74 -13.16
C GLU A 179 -0.14 8.80 -11.74
N VAL A 180 -0.95 8.39 -10.78
CA VAL A 180 -0.53 8.21 -9.39
C VAL A 180 -0.07 6.77 -9.17
N GLN A 181 1.01 6.61 -8.41
CA GLN A 181 1.51 5.32 -7.94
C GLN A 181 1.52 5.36 -6.42
N ALA A 182 0.55 4.69 -5.79
CA ALA A 182 0.38 4.64 -4.35
C ALA A 182 -0.16 3.27 -3.92
N ALA A 183 -1.44 3.01 -4.15
CA ALA A 183 -2.16 1.82 -3.69
C ALA A 183 -1.56 0.52 -4.22
N ARG A 184 -1.02 0.49 -5.46
CA ARG A 184 -0.32 -0.70 -5.99
C ARG A 184 0.97 -1.06 -5.24
N PHE A 185 1.53 -0.11 -4.49
CA PHE A 185 2.65 -0.30 -3.56
C PHE A 185 2.20 -0.28 -2.10
N GLY A 186 0.89 -0.49 -1.88
CA GLY A 186 0.30 -0.67 -0.55
C GLY A 186 0.08 0.60 0.25
N SER A 187 0.39 1.78 -0.28
CA SER A 187 -0.03 3.05 0.33
C SER A 187 -1.53 3.00 0.65
N PRO A 188 -1.98 3.47 1.84
CA PRO A 188 -3.39 3.50 2.17
C PRO A 188 -4.20 4.44 1.27
N LEU A 189 -3.53 5.42 0.64
CA LEU A 189 -4.12 6.42 -0.25
C LEU A 189 -5.06 5.77 -1.28
N ASP A 190 -6.27 6.31 -1.31
CA ASP A 190 -7.33 6.02 -2.27
C ASP A 190 -7.52 7.28 -3.12
N GLY A 191 -6.70 7.44 -4.16
CA GLY A 191 -6.50 8.76 -4.76
C GLY A 191 -7.62 9.17 -5.71
N ILE A 192 -8.08 10.42 -5.64
CA ILE A 192 -8.86 11.08 -6.69
C ILE A 192 -7.96 12.12 -7.36
N LEU A 193 -7.67 11.94 -8.64
CA LEU A 193 -6.93 12.89 -9.45
C LEU A 193 -7.88 13.67 -10.36
N THR A 194 -8.00 14.97 -10.11
CA THR A 194 -8.85 15.88 -10.89
C THR A 194 -8.00 16.84 -11.70
N VAL A 195 -8.34 17.01 -12.98
CA VAL A 195 -7.78 18.02 -13.88
C VAL A 195 -8.79 19.13 -14.10
N VAL A 196 -8.40 20.37 -13.81
CA VAL A 196 -9.17 21.57 -14.16
C VAL A 196 -8.32 22.53 -14.97
N ASP A 197 -8.96 23.35 -15.79
CA ASP A 197 -8.27 24.39 -16.55
C ASP A 197 -8.04 25.69 -15.75
N GLU A 198 -7.43 26.68 -16.39
CA GLU A 198 -7.10 28.00 -15.82
C GLU A 198 -8.30 28.76 -15.21
N ASN A 199 -9.50 28.51 -15.73
CA ASN A 199 -10.76 29.09 -15.25
C ASN A 199 -11.47 28.17 -14.24
N ARG A 200 -10.75 27.18 -13.68
CA ARG A 200 -11.25 26.17 -12.74
C ARG A 200 -12.38 25.30 -13.29
N ARG A 201 -12.56 25.22 -14.61
CA ARG A 201 -13.57 24.32 -15.18
C ARG A 201 -13.01 22.92 -15.26
N PHE A 202 -13.88 21.96 -14.97
CA PHE A 202 -13.58 20.54 -15.02
C PHE A 202 -13.13 20.12 -16.42
N VAL A 203 -12.04 19.34 -16.48
CA VAL A 203 -11.51 18.76 -17.71
C VAL A 203 -11.59 17.24 -17.68
N ALA A 204 -11.11 16.62 -16.60
CA ALA A 204 -11.16 15.18 -16.39
C ALA A 204 -11.00 14.84 -14.90
N ALA A 205 -11.43 13.66 -14.48
CA ALA A 205 -11.05 13.08 -13.21
C ALA A 205 -11.02 11.55 -13.32
N ASN A 206 -10.24 10.94 -12.44
CA ASN A 206 -10.22 9.50 -12.22
C ASN A 206 -9.86 9.23 -10.76
N ASP A 207 -10.47 8.21 -10.18
CA ASP A 207 -10.23 7.70 -8.83
C ASP A 207 -9.69 6.26 -8.87
N ASP A 208 -10.19 5.42 -9.79
CA ASP A 208 -9.70 4.06 -10.01
C ASP A 208 -9.19 3.83 -11.45
N ALA A 209 -8.03 3.18 -11.58
CA ALA A 209 -7.50 2.70 -12.86
C ALA A 209 -7.39 1.17 -12.88
N GLY A 210 -8.33 0.52 -13.58
CA GLY A 210 -8.39 -0.94 -13.67
C GLY A 210 -8.79 -1.56 -12.33
N ALA A 211 -7.91 -2.39 -11.77
CA ALA A 211 -8.12 -3.00 -10.45
C ALA A 211 -7.38 -2.27 -9.31
N SER A 212 -6.72 -1.14 -9.62
CA SER A 212 -5.98 -0.35 -8.62
C SER A 212 -6.73 0.92 -8.26
N ARG A 213 -6.64 1.31 -6.99
CA ARG A 213 -7.08 2.61 -6.42
C ARG A 213 -6.12 3.76 -6.75
N ASP A 214 -5.33 3.55 -7.79
CA ASP A 214 -4.33 4.48 -8.27
C ASP A 214 -4.93 5.24 -9.45
N PRO A 215 -5.26 6.52 -9.30
CA PRO A 215 -5.90 7.25 -10.38
C PRO A 215 -4.92 7.53 -11.53
N ALA A 216 -5.45 7.45 -12.76
CA ALA A 216 -4.74 7.83 -13.96
C ALA A 216 -5.66 8.58 -14.93
N VAL A 217 -5.22 9.76 -15.37
CA VAL A 217 -5.93 10.60 -16.34
C VAL A 217 -5.14 10.70 -17.64
N VAL A 218 -5.84 10.57 -18.76
CA VAL A 218 -5.31 10.83 -20.11
C VAL A 218 -6.31 11.71 -20.82
N VAL A 219 -5.94 12.96 -21.10
CA VAL A 219 -6.84 13.94 -21.71
C VAL A 219 -6.15 14.76 -22.79
N THR A 220 -6.84 14.96 -23.91
CA THR A 220 -6.42 15.92 -24.93
C THR A 220 -6.82 17.32 -24.48
N LEU A 221 -5.86 18.22 -24.35
CA LEU A 221 -6.07 19.56 -23.85
C LEU A 221 -6.92 20.37 -24.85
N PRO A 222 -8.04 20.96 -24.42
CA PRO A 222 -8.97 21.65 -25.34
C PRO A 222 -8.47 23.02 -25.79
N ARG A 223 -7.53 23.63 -25.06
CA ARG A 223 -7.01 24.98 -25.34
C ARG A 223 -5.60 25.16 -24.81
N ASP A 224 -4.93 26.22 -25.27
CA ASP A 224 -3.71 26.70 -24.64
C ASP A 224 -4.03 27.26 -23.26
N GLY A 225 -3.15 27.01 -22.27
CA GLY A 225 -3.30 27.57 -20.94
C GLY A 225 -2.66 26.74 -19.84
N VAL A 226 -2.94 27.14 -18.60
CA VAL A 226 -2.53 26.41 -17.40
C VAL A 226 -3.61 25.38 -17.03
N TYR A 227 -3.16 24.18 -16.67
CA TYR A 227 -4.00 23.11 -16.15
C TYR A 227 -3.53 22.74 -14.75
N PHE A 228 -4.48 22.49 -13.87
CA PHE A 228 -4.23 22.14 -12.48
C PHE A 228 -4.57 20.67 -12.27
N LEU A 229 -3.70 19.97 -11.55
CA LEU A 229 -3.87 18.58 -11.14
C LEU A 229 -4.04 18.59 -9.63
N SER A 230 -5.24 18.26 -9.15
CA SER A 230 -5.56 18.17 -7.73
C SER A 230 -5.63 16.71 -7.34
N LEU A 231 -4.81 16.29 -6.37
CA LEU A 231 -4.82 14.94 -5.80
C LEU A 231 -5.31 15.00 -4.35
N ILE A 232 -6.34 14.22 -4.04
CA ILE A 232 -6.84 14.06 -2.66
C ILE A 232 -7.17 12.58 -2.41
N ASP A 233 -7.23 12.17 -1.14
CA ASP A 233 -7.82 10.88 -0.79
C ASP A 233 -9.35 10.92 -0.88
N ALA A 234 -9.96 9.86 -1.43
CA ALA A 234 -11.39 9.74 -1.63
C ALA A 234 -12.23 9.74 -0.34
N HIS A 235 -11.58 9.49 0.80
CA HIS A 235 -12.19 9.50 2.13
C HIS A 235 -11.67 10.67 2.98
N ASP A 236 -11.07 11.68 2.34
CA ASP A 236 -10.46 12.85 2.98
C ASP A 236 -9.36 12.50 4.00
N MET A 237 -8.72 11.34 3.87
CA MET A 237 -7.63 10.93 4.77
C MET A 237 -6.27 11.49 4.33
N GLY A 238 -5.36 11.64 5.29
CA GLY A 238 -3.98 12.03 5.05
C GLY A 238 -3.12 11.76 6.28
N GLY A 239 -1.81 11.61 6.08
CA GLY A 239 -0.81 11.40 7.11
C GLY A 239 0.48 10.78 6.56
N ALA A 240 1.49 10.59 7.41
CA ALA A 240 2.84 10.16 6.99
C ALA A 240 2.91 8.84 6.19
N GLY A 241 1.86 8.01 6.23
CA GLY A 241 1.75 6.78 5.43
C GLY A 241 1.18 6.98 4.03
N PHE A 242 0.55 8.12 3.72
CA PHE A 242 -0.16 8.42 2.47
C PHE A 242 0.80 8.90 1.37
N GLY A 243 1.95 8.24 1.27
CA GLY A 243 2.92 8.51 0.23
C GLY A 243 2.37 8.19 -1.14
N TYR A 244 2.81 8.94 -2.15
CA TYR A 244 2.49 8.71 -3.55
C TYR A 244 3.67 9.12 -4.45
N ARG A 245 3.65 8.62 -5.67
CA ARG A 245 4.45 9.15 -6.78
C ARG A 245 3.53 9.56 -7.93
N LEU A 246 3.51 10.84 -8.27
CA LEU A 246 2.73 11.39 -9.38
C LEU A 246 3.62 11.52 -10.63
N VAL A 247 3.33 10.76 -11.68
CA VAL A 247 4.03 10.82 -12.96
C VAL A 247 3.25 11.70 -13.92
N VAL A 248 3.87 12.74 -14.47
CA VAL A 248 3.23 13.69 -15.39
C VAL A 248 3.99 13.78 -16.71
N ARG A 249 3.26 13.62 -17.82
CA ARG A 249 3.76 13.73 -19.19
C ARG A 249 2.84 14.60 -20.02
N LEU A 250 3.43 15.32 -20.97
CA LEU A 250 2.72 16.14 -21.94
C LEU A 250 3.29 15.82 -23.32
N GLU A 251 2.43 15.29 -24.20
CA GLU A 251 2.78 14.75 -25.53
C GLU A 251 2.11 15.54 -26.65
#